data_AF-A0A8D8CPJ0-F1
#
_entry.id   AF-A0A8D8CPJ0-F1
#
_cell.length_a   1.000
_cell.length_b   1.000
_cell.length_c   1.000
_cell.angle_alpha   90.00
_cell.angle_beta   90.00
_cell.angle_gamma   90.00
#
_symmetry.space_group_name_H-M   'P 1'
#
loop_
_entity.id
_entity.type
_entity.pdbx_description
1 polymer ?
#
loop_
_entity_poly.entity_id
_entity_poly.type
_entity_poly.pdbx_seq_one_letter_code
_entity_poly.pdbx_strand_id
1 'polypeptide(L)'
;MAPHQHQQRKPWRKNLYENADYEDNYTDPSFLQELKTNANLQTYTLTEAFLGATRLSQQISIVTSFLIVFHYLYTDTLKPQSILGQAIFGTVVGYLIYASRSLRLGTAIEDFKTAAAVLVFGYIFSPLLHTLTDSVSTDTIFSMTFLVLMLHLIFYDYGVPAAIVSKAISLNAAIFGAICLASRLSSPFHA
;
A
#
# COMPACT_ATOMS: atom_id res chain seq x y z
N MET A 1 12.14 -74.24 31.33
CA MET A 1 12.31 -73.39 30.14
C MET A 1 10.90 -73.07 29.63
N ALA A 2 10.32 -71.95 30.09
CA ALA A 2 8.94 -71.58 29.75
C ALA A 2 8.92 -70.82 28.41
N PRO A 3 7.96 -71.11 27.52
CA PRO A 3 7.93 -70.52 26.18
C PRO A 3 7.53 -69.03 26.27
N HIS A 4 8.31 -68.17 25.62
CA HIS A 4 7.96 -66.75 25.46
C HIS A 4 6.71 -66.62 24.59
N GLN A 5 5.55 -66.41 25.21
CA GLN A 5 4.34 -66.04 24.50
C GLN A 5 4.58 -64.72 23.75
N HIS A 6 4.54 -64.77 22.42
CA HIS A 6 4.58 -63.59 21.58
C HIS A 6 3.22 -62.90 21.68
N GLN A 7 3.11 -61.96 22.62
CA GLN A 7 1.94 -61.11 22.75
C GLN A 7 1.86 -60.24 21.49
N GLN A 8 0.77 -60.36 20.73
CA GLN A 8 0.55 -59.53 19.54
C GLN A 8 0.46 -58.07 19.99
N ARG A 9 1.44 -57.26 19.56
CA ARG A 9 1.47 -55.83 19.83
C ARG A 9 0.31 -55.15 19.09
N LYS A 10 -0.30 -54.16 19.73
CA LYS A 10 -1.27 -53.31 19.04
C LYS A 10 -0.56 -52.54 17.92
N PRO A 11 -1.18 -52.36 16.75
CA PRO A 11 -0.58 -51.56 15.69
C PRO A 11 -0.44 -50.11 16.15
N TRP A 12 0.70 -49.51 15.85
CA TRP A 12 1.00 -48.12 16.14
C TRP A 12 -0.04 -47.19 15.50
N ARG A 13 -0.45 -46.14 16.21
CA ARG A 13 -1.41 -45.12 15.74
C ARG A 13 -0.81 -43.73 15.84
N LYS A 14 -1.18 -42.82 14.93
CA LYS A 14 -0.77 -41.40 14.95
C LYS A 14 -1.49 -40.61 16.06
N ASN A 15 -1.20 -40.96 17.30
CA ASN A 15 -1.87 -40.51 18.51
C ASN A 15 -0.82 -40.48 19.64
N LEU A 16 -0.80 -39.40 20.43
CA LEU A 16 0.16 -39.22 21.53
C LEU A 16 -0.01 -40.23 22.68
N TYR A 17 -1.21 -40.80 22.88
CA TYR A 17 -1.59 -41.55 24.08
C TYR A 17 -1.92 -43.04 23.86
N GLU A 18 -2.15 -43.50 22.63
CA GLU A 18 -2.50 -44.92 22.36
C GLU A 18 -1.29 -45.86 22.30
N ASN A 19 -0.06 -45.33 22.14
CA ASN A 19 1.14 -46.12 21.85
C ASN A 19 1.98 -46.48 23.09
N ALA A 20 1.33 -46.85 24.20
CA ALA A 20 2.04 -47.19 25.45
C ALA A 20 2.95 -48.44 25.35
N ASP A 21 2.70 -49.31 24.37
CA ASP A 21 3.47 -50.54 24.13
C ASP A 21 4.77 -50.30 23.32
N TYR A 22 5.06 -49.05 22.96
CA TYR A 22 6.21 -48.63 22.16
C TYR A 22 7.17 -47.78 23.02
N GLU A 23 8.47 -47.86 22.74
CA GLU A 23 9.47 -47.04 23.44
C GLU A 23 9.24 -45.54 23.18
N ASP A 24 9.57 -44.67 24.12
CA ASP A 24 9.41 -43.21 23.99
C ASP A 24 10.11 -42.62 22.75
N ASN A 25 11.18 -43.28 22.27
CA ASN A 25 11.94 -42.87 21.08
C ASN A 25 11.51 -43.58 19.79
N TYR A 26 10.45 -44.39 19.83
CA TYR A 26 9.99 -45.14 18.67
C TYR A 26 9.26 -44.24 17.67
N THR A 27 9.77 -44.17 16.44
CA THR A 27 9.10 -43.52 15.31
C THR A 27 8.68 -44.56 14.30
N ASP A 28 7.37 -44.69 14.07
CA ASP A 28 6.84 -45.64 13.11
C ASP A 28 7.18 -45.23 11.66
N PRO A 29 7.47 -46.18 10.74
CA PRO A 29 7.74 -45.87 9.33
C PRO A 29 6.60 -45.13 8.62
N SER A 30 5.37 -45.23 9.12
CA SER A 30 4.22 -44.49 8.60
C SER A 30 4.10 -43.06 9.12
N PHE A 31 4.87 -42.67 10.15
CA PHE A 31 4.80 -41.35 10.80
C PHE A 31 4.90 -40.20 9.79
N LEU A 32 5.90 -40.24 8.91
CA LEU A 32 6.13 -39.21 7.90
C LEU A 32 5.30 -39.40 6.61
N GLN A 33 4.57 -40.51 6.45
CA GLN A 33 3.80 -40.76 5.22
C GLN A 33 2.68 -39.75 5.01
N GLU A 34 2.20 -39.09 6.06
CA GLU A 34 1.17 -38.05 5.99
C GLU A 34 1.76 -36.64 6.09
N LEU A 35 3.07 -36.48 6.01
CA LEU A 35 3.71 -35.18 6.03
C LEU A 35 3.32 -34.41 4.76
N LYS A 36 2.37 -33.49 4.90
CA LYS A 36 2.02 -32.53 3.85
C LYS A 36 3.02 -31.39 3.87
N THR A 37 4.04 -31.45 3.03
CA THR A 37 4.88 -30.27 2.76
C THR A 37 4.16 -29.36 1.76
N ASN A 38 4.28 -28.04 1.90
CA ASN A 38 3.87 -27.09 0.87
C ASN A 38 2.37 -27.12 0.48
N ALA A 39 1.49 -27.48 1.41
CA ALA A 39 0.05 -27.62 1.15
C ALA A 39 -0.63 -26.37 0.56
N ASN A 40 -0.05 -25.18 0.76
CA ASN A 40 -0.53 -23.91 0.22
C ASN A 40 0.54 -23.18 -0.62
N LEU A 41 1.43 -23.92 -1.31
CA LEU A 41 2.46 -23.29 -2.15
C LEU A 41 1.83 -22.59 -3.35
N GLN A 42 1.80 -21.27 -3.32
CA GLN A 42 1.52 -20.44 -4.48
C GLN A 42 2.81 -20.25 -5.27
N THR A 43 2.85 -20.79 -6.48
CA THR A 43 3.94 -20.52 -7.42
C THR A 43 3.57 -19.30 -8.24
N TYR A 44 4.47 -18.32 -8.29
CA TYR A 44 4.31 -17.10 -9.09
C TYR A 44 5.18 -17.20 -10.33
N THR A 45 4.63 -16.83 -11.47
CA THR A 45 5.42 -16.67 -12.69
C THR A 45 6.31 -15.42 -12.60
N LEU A 46 7.41 -15.40 -13.35
CA LEU A 46 8.28 -14.21 -13.40
C LEU A 46 7.51 -12.96 -13.83
N THR A 47 6.52 -13.11 -14.72
CA THR A 47 5.68 -12.01 -15.18
C THR A 47 4.77 -11.47 -14.07
N GLU A 48 4.14 -12.34 -13.29
CA GLU A 48 3.33 -11.93 -12.15
C GLU A 48 4.18 -11.26 -11.07
N ALA A 49 5.37 -11.80 -10.80
CA ALA A 49 6.33 -11.20 -9.88
C ALA A 49 6.78 -9.81 -10.36
N PHE A 50 7.11 -9.67 -11.65
CA PHE A 50 7.50 -8.39 -12.23
C PHE A 50 6.36 -7.38 -12.23
N LEU A 51 5.13 -7.81 -12.54
CA LEU A 51 3.95 -6.95 -12.49
C LEU A 51 3.67 -6.48 -11.05
N GLY A 52 3.77 -7.38 -10.07
CA GLY A 52 3.65 -7.04 -8.66
C GLY A 52 4.71 -6.04 -8.20
N ALA A 53 5.97 -6.26 -8.58
CA ALA A 53 7.07 -5.34 -8.30
C ALA A 53 6.86 -3.96 -8.94
N THR A 54 6.32 -3.93 -10.17
CA THR A 54 6.02 -2.68 -10.88
C THR A 54 4.96 -1.86 -10.14
N ARG A 55 3.91 -2.49 -9.59
CA ARG A 55 2.88 -1.79 -8.81
C ARG A 55 3.44 -1.15 -7.53
N LEU A 56 4.31 -1.87 -6.82
CA LEU A 56 5.00 -1.32 -5.66
C LEU A 56 5.91 -0.15 -6.04
N SER A 57 6.74 -0.34 -7.07
CA SER A 57 7.64 0.70 -7.56
C SER A 57 6.87 1.94 -8.00
N GLN A 58 5.72 1.77 -8.65
CA GLN A 58 4.87 2.88 -9.07
C GLN A 58 4.43 3.74 -7.86
N GLN A 59 3.98 3.12 -6.76
CA GLN A 59 3.53 3.88 -5.59
C GLN A 59 4.69 4.60 -4.91
N ILE A 60 5.85 3.95 -4.79
CA ILE A 60 7.06 4.61 -4.31
C ILE A 60 7.40 5.82 -5.19
N SER A 61 7.37 5.66 -6.52
CA SER A 61 7.60 6.76 -7.46
C SER A 61 6.60 7.90 -7.32
N ILE A 62 5.31 7.61 -7.06
CA ILE A 62 4.29 8.65 -6.83
C ILE A 62 4.62 9.43 -5.56
N VAL A 63 4.90 8.75 -4.45
CA VAL A 63 5.26 9.39 -3.17
C VAL A 63 6.55 10.21 -3.31
N THR A 64 7.57 9.66 -3.96
CA THR A 64 8.83 10.38 -4.22
C THR A 64 8.60 11.60 -5.12
N SER A 65 7.79 11.48 -6.18
CA SER A 65 7.48 12.61 -7.06
C SER A 65 6.74 13.72 -6.31
N PHE A 66 5.80 13.36 -5.44
CA PHE A 66 5.12 14.30 -4.56
C PHE A 66 6.11 15.04 -3.63
N LEU A 67 7.03 14.31 -3.00
CA LEU A 67 8.06 14.91 -2.13
C LEU A 67 9.02 15.83 -2.91
N ILE A 68 9.37 15.48 -4.15
CA ILE A 68 10.19 16.31 -5.02
C ILE A 68 9.46 17.62 -5.36
N VAL A 69 8.18 17.54 -5.75
CA VAL A 69 7.35 18.72 -6.01
C VAL A 69 7.25 19.60 -4.76
N PHE A 70 6.98 19.00 -3.59
CA PHE A 70 6.97 19.73 -2.32
C PHE A 70 8.32 20.41 -2.06
N HIS A 71 9.45 19.72 -2.23
CA HIS A 71 10.77 20.29 -1.99
C HIS A 71 11.06 21.50 -2.88
N TYR A 72 10.71 21.43 -4.17
CA TYR A 72 10.85 22.57 -5.09
C TYR A 72 9.98 23.76 -4.72
N LEU A 73 8.80 23.49 -4.15
CA LEU A 73 7.87 24.51 -3.70
C LEU A 73 8.29 25.13 -2.35
N TYR A 74 8.83 24.30 -1.45
CA TYR A 74 9.37 24.70 -0.16
C TYR A 74 10.63 25.58 -0.27
N THR A 75 11.44 25.35 -1.30
CA THR A 75 12.65 26.14 -1.59
C THR A 75 12.39 27.35 -2.49
N ASP A 76 11.12 27.65 -2.81
CA ASP A 76 10.69 28.72 -3.73
C ASP A 76 11.40 28.71 -5.10
N THR A 77 11.94 27.56 -5.53
CA THR A 77 12.68 27.43 -6.79
C THR A 77 11.73 27.40 -7.99
N LEU A 78 10.58 26.77 -7.82
CA LEU A 78 9.52 26.69 -8.84
C LEU A 78 8.30 27.47 -8.39
N LYS A 79 7.80 28.32 -9.29
CA LYS A 79 6.54 29.05 -9.06
C LYS A 79 5.36 28.05 -9.08
N PRO A 80 4.37 28.18 -8.18
CA PRO A 80 3.19 27.30 -8.14
C PRO A 80 2.45 27.23 -9.50
N GLN A 81 2.39 28.35 -10.21
CA GLN A 81 1.76 28.45 -11.53
C GLN A 81 2.40 27.52 -12.58
N SER A 82 3.71 27.31 -12.52
CA SER A 82 4.42 26.43 -13.45
C SER A 82 4.05 24.97 -13.20
N ILE A 83 3.99 24.57 -11.93
CA ILE A 83 3.59 23.21 -11.53
C ILE A 83 2.13 22.96 -11.92
N LEU A 84 1.25 23.92 -11.63
CA LEU A 84 -0.16 23.84 -12.01
C LEU A 84 -0.32 23.74 -13.54
N GLY A 85 0.42 24.53 -14.31
CA GLY A 85 0.41 24.47 -15.77
C GLY A 85 0.82 23.09 -16.31
N GLN A 86 1.88 22.50 -15.74
CA GLN A 86 2.33 21.15 -16.09
C GLN A 86 1.29 20.08 -15.71
N ALA A 87 0.66 20.19 -14.54
CA ALA A 87 -0.38 19.27 -14.08
C ALA A 87 -1.65 19.35 -14.96
N ILE A 88 -2.09 20.57 -15.32
CA ILE A 88 -3.20 20.79 -16.24
C ILE A 88 -2.88 20.21 -17.61
N PHE A 89 -1.68 20.50 -18.14
CA PHE A 89 -1.25 19.94 -19.43
C PHE A 89 -1.25 18.40 -19.42
N GLY A 90 -0.68 17.79 -18.40
CA GLY A 90 -0.67 16.33 -18.24
C GLY A 90 -2.08 15.75 -18.13
N THR A 91 -2.97 16.41 -17.38
CA THR A 91 -4.38 15.99 -17.22
C THR A 91 -5.14 16.10 -18.53
N VAL A 92 -4.96 17.19 -19.28
CA VAL A 92 -5.59 17.38 -20.60
C VAL A 92 -5.09 16.33 -21.59
N VAL A 93 -3.78 16.10 -21.67
CA VAL A 93 -3.21 15.06 -22.56
C VAL A 93 -3.72 13.68 -22.17
N GLY A 94 -3.71 13.34 -20.89
CA GLY A 94 -4.22 12.06 -20.39
C GLY A 94 -5.72 11.89 -20.68
N TYR A 95 -6.51 12.95 -20.51
CA TYR A 95 -7.92 12.96 -20.84
C TYR A 95 -8.17 12.79 -22.34
N LEU A 96 -7.40 13.44 -23.20
CA LEU A 96 -7.51 13.27 -24.66
C LEU A 96 -7.18 11.84 -25.08
N ILE A 97 -6.16 11.22 -24.48
CA ILE A 97 -5.83 9.80 -24.72
C ILE A 97 -6.98 8.89 -24.27
N TYR A 98 -7.56 9.14 -23.10
CA TYR A 98 -8.73 8.39 -22.62
C TYR A 98 -9.94 8.58 -23.53
N ALA A 99 -10.27 9.83 -23.85
CA ALA A 99 -11.41 10.21 -24.67
C ALA A 99 -11.28 9.73 -26.12
N SER A 100 -10.05 9.53 -26.63
CA SER A 100 -9.81 8.97 -27.97
C SER A 100 -10.43 7.58 -28.17
N ARG A 101 -10.69 6.83 -27.09
CA ARG A 101 -11.33 5.51 -27.14
C ARG A 101 -12.86 5.59 -27.20
N SER A 102 -13.48 6.62 -26.65
CA SER A 102 -14.92 6.92 -26.82
C SER A 102 -15.25 8.34 -26.37
N LEU A 103 -15.66 9.21 -27.29
CA LEU A 103 -16.11 10.57 -26.97
C LEU A 103 -17.59 10.55 -26.58
N ARG A 104 -17.88 10.81 -25.31
CA ARG A 104 -19.23 11.08 -24.81
C ARG A 104 -19.25 12.47 -24.20
N LEU A 105 -19.94 13.41 -24.85
CA LEU A 105 -19.93 14.82 -24.43
C LEU A 105 -20.57 15.02 -23.04
N GLY A 106 -21.57 14.21 -22.69
CA GLY A 106 -22.22 14.25 -21.37
C GLY A 106 -21.25 13.91 -20.23
N THR A 107 -20.44 12.86 -20.38
CA THR A 107 -19.45 12.48 -19.35
C THR A 107 -18.34 13.52 -19.22
N ALA A 108 -17.93 14.15 -20.33
CA ALA A 108 -16.92 15.20 -20.29
C ALA A 108 -17.34 16.43 -19.47
N ILE A 109 -18.61 16.81 -19.54
CA ILE A 109 -19.14 17.93 -18.74
C ILE A 109 -19.16 17.56 -17.25
N GLU A 110 -19.54 16.32 -16.91
CA GLU A 110 -19.52 15.81 -15.54
C GLU A 110 -18.11 15.74 -14.96
N ASP A 111 -17.15 15.24 -15.75
CA ASP A 111 -15.73 15.17 -15.39
C ASP A 111 -15.16 16.58 -15.17
N PHE A 112 -15.43 17.51 -16.08
CA PHE A 112 -15.02 18.91 -15.94
C PHE A 112 -15.63 19.58 -14.72
N LYS A 113 -16.92 19.35 -14.45
CA LYS A 113 -17.59 19.87 -13.26
C LYS A 113 -16.94 19.35 -11.98
N THR A 114 -16.58 18.06 -11.95
CA THR A 114 -15.90 17.44 -10.80
C THR A 114 -14.49 18.01 -10.62
N ALA A 115 -13.72 18.14 -11.69
CA ALA A 115 -12.38 18.73 -11.66
C ALA A 115 -12.42 20.20 -11.20
N ALA A 116 -13.34 20.99 -11.74
CA ALA A 116 -13.54 22.38 -11.34
C ALA A 116 -13.94 22.49 -9.87
N ALA A 117 -14.84 21.61 -9.39
CA ALA A 117 -15.22 21.58 -7.98
C ALA A 117 -14.00 21.30 -7.09
N VAL A 118 -13.19 20.29 -7.40
CA VAL A 118 -11.98 19.95 -6.63
C VAL A 118 -10.99 21.12 -6.59
N LEU A 119 -10.76 21.81 -7.71
CA LEU A 119 -9.85 22.96 -7.75
C LEU A 119 -10.38 24.16 -6.96
N VAL A 120 -11.67 24.47 -7.09
CA VAL A 120 -12.30 25.59 -6.36
C VAL A 120 -12.30 25.33 -4.86
N PHE A 121 -12.70 24.12 -4.43
CA PHE A 121 -12.65 23.76 -3.01
C PHE A 121 -11.21 23.75 -2.49
N GLY A 122 -10.26 23.18 -3.23
CA GLY A 122 -8.85 23.21 -2.86
C GLY A 122 -8.34 24.63 -2.64
N TYR A 123 -8.66 25.55 -3.56
CA TYR A 123 -8.28 26.96 -3.44
C TYR A 123 -8.95 27.66 -2.24
N ILE A 124 -10.22 27.37 -1.96
CA ILE A 124 -10.93 27.95 -0.79
C ILE A 124 -10.33 27.42 0.52
N PHE A 125 -9.94 26.14 0.57
CA PHE A 125 -9.37 25.52 1.77
C PHE A 125 -7.88 25.78 1.93
N SER A 126 -7.18 26.29 0.92
CA SER A 126 -5.75 26.57 0.96
C SER A 126 -5.28 27.38 2.19
N PRO A 127 -5.95 28.48 2.61
CA PRO A 127 -5.60 29.18 3.86
C PRO A 127 -5.76 28.33 5.12
N LEU A 128 -6.77 27.43 5.14
CA LEU A 128 -7.00 26.49 6.23
C LEU A 128 -5.90 25.44 6.26
N LEU A 129 -5.49 24.89 5.11
CA LEU A 129 -4.38 23.94 4.99
C LEU A 129 -3.06 24.55 5.45
N HIS A 130 -2.81 25.82 5.09
CA HIS A 130 -1.63 26.54 5.50
C HIS A 130 -1.56 26.72 7.04
N THR A 131 -2.70 26.96 7.69
CA THR A 131 -2.75 27.33 9.12
C THR A 131 -3.00 26.16 10.07
N LEU A 132 -3.47 25.00 9.58
CA LEU A 132 -3.92 23.88 10.41
C LEU A 132 -2.85 23.36 11.38
N THR A 133 -1.63 23.25 10.89
CA THR A 133 -0.49 22.68 11.65
C THR A 133 0.62 23.71 11.88
N ASP A 134 0.29 25.00 11.82
CA ASP A 134 1.27 26.07 12.00
C ASP A 134 1.83 26.15 13.43
N SER A 135 1.04 25.73 14.42
CA SER A 135 1.46 25.66 15.83
C SER A 135 2.43 24.50 16.13
N VAL A 136 2.67 23.59 15.19
CA VAL A 136 3.54 22.42 15.37
C VAL A 136 4.92 22.70 14.77
N SER A 137 5.98 22.24 15.42
CA SER A 137 7.34 22.46 14.93
C SER A 137 7.60 21.74 13.59
N THR A 138 8.39 22.37 12.73
CA THR A 138 8.72 21.85 11.39
C THR A 138 9.42 20.49 11.45
N ASP A 139 10.30 20.27 12.43
CA ASP A 139 10.99 18.98 12.60
C ASP A 139 10.02 17.84 12.92
N THR A 140 9.01 18.13 13.76
CA THR A 140 7.95 17.17 14.08
C THR A 140 7.10 16.89 12.85
N ILE A 141 6.76 17.92 12.06
CA ILE A 141 6.00 17.77 10.82
C ILE A 141 6.72 16.87 9.83
N PHE A 142 8.01 17.09 9.56
CA PHE A 142 8.75 16.22 8.64
C PHE A 142 8.86 14.78 9.15
N SER A 143 9.08 14.59 10.44
CA SER A 143 9.14 13.26 11.05
C SER A 143 7.79 12.54 10.96
N MET A 144 6.69 13.22 11.28
CA MET A 144 5.34 12.67 11.19
C MET A 144 4.96 12.37 9.74
N THR A 145 5.23 13.28 8.80
CA THR A 145 5.00 13.07 7.37
C THR A 145 5.73 11.83 6.88
N PHE A 146 7.00 11.64 7.25
CA PHE A 146 7.74 10.43 6.88
C PHE A 146 7.05 9.16 7.37
N LEU A 147 6.63 9.14 8.65
CA LEU A 147 5.95 7.99 9.24
C LEU A 147 4.59 7.69 8.58
N VAL A 148 3.79 8.70 8.29
CA VAL A 148 2.47 8.51 7.66
C VAL A 148 2.56 8.18 6.17
N LEU A 149 3.59 8.65 5.46
CA LEU A 149 3.84 8.22 4.08
C LEU A 149 4.36 6.78 4.04
N MET A 150 5.15 6.35 5.04
CA MET A 150 5.50 4.93 5.21
C MET A 150 4.25 4.09 5.52
N LEU A 151 3.37 4.58 6.40
CA LEU A 151 2.09 3.94 6.69
C LEU A 151 1.23 3.82 5.42
N HIS A 152 1.16 4.88 4.61
CA HIS A 152 0.47 4.87 3.34
C HIS A 152 0.98 3.74 2.44
N LEU A 153 2.31 3.61 2.28
CA LEU A 153 2.93 2.56 1.47
C LEU A 153 2.69 1.15 2.02
N ILE A 154 2.66 0.96 3.34
CA ILE A 154 2.42 -0.36 3.96
C ILE A 154 0.97 -0.82 3.77
N PHE A 155 0.02 0.10 3.97
CA PHE A 155 -1.42 -0.23 3.95
C PHE A 155 -2.07 -0.12 2.56
N TYR A 156 -1.32 0.31 1.54
CA TYR A 156 -1.81 0.46 0.17
C TYR A 156 -2.20 -0.88 -0.45
N ASP A 157 -3.30 -0.90 -1.20
CA ASP A 157 -3.77 -2.08 -1.93
C ASP A 157 -3.04 -2.22 -3.26
N TYR A 158 -1.97 -3.02 -3.27
CA TYR A 158 -1.21 -3.36 -4.49
C TYR A 158 -1.92 -4.40 -5.39
N GLY A 159 -3.14 -4.81 -5.05
CA GLY A 159 -3.89 -5.84 -5.77
C GLY A 159 -3.35 -7.25 -5.51
N VAL A 160 -2.81 -7.48 -4.31
CA VAL A 160 -2.40 -8.79 -3.78
C VAL A 160 -3.25 -9.07 -2.53
N PRO A 161 -3.83 -10.27 -2.38
CA PRO A 161 -4.62 -10.62 -1.19
C PRO A 161 -3.70 -10.71 0.04
N ALA A 162 -3.50 -9.57 0.71
CA ALA A 162 -2.71 -9.45 1.92
C ALA A 162 -3.59 -8.95 3.07
N ALA A 163 -3.44 -9.57 4.25
CA ALA A 163 -4.29 -9.29 5.42
C ALA A 163 -4.08 -7.89 6.04
N ILE A 164 -3.00 -7.21 5.67
CA ILE A 164 -2.57 -5.93 6.27
C ILE A 164 -3.08 -4.72 5.45
N VAL A 165 -3.73 -4.95 4.31
CA VAL A 165 -4.15 -3.88 3.39
C VAL A 165 -5.41 -3.17 3.90
N SER A 166 -5.39 -1.83 3.92
CA SER A 166 -6.56 -1.02 4.22
C SER A 166 -6.56 0.27 3.40
N LYS A 167 -7.48 0.33 2.42
CA LYS A 167 -7.64 1.50 1.54
C LYS A 167 -7.92 2.78 2.33
N ALA A 168 -8.72 2.69 3.38
CA ALA A 168 -9.07 3.84 4.22
C ALA A 168 -7.86 4.36 5.00
N ILE A 169 -7.10 3.48 5.64
CA ILE A 169 -5.89 3.87 6.40
C ILE A 169 -4.85 4.47 5.44
N SER A 170 -4.61 3.82 4.31
CA SER A 170 -3.64 4.27 3.31
C SER A 170 -4.01 5.65 2.74
N LEU A 171 -5.27 5.86 2.35
CA LEU A 171 -5.73 7.14 1.80
C LEU A 171 -5.65 8.26 2.85
N ASN A 172 -6.13 8.02 4.07
CA ASN A 172 -6.11 9.00 5.15
C ASN A 172 -4.67 9.38 5.54
N ALA A 173 -3.75 8.40 5.54
CA ALA A 173 -2.34 8.64 5.82
C ALA A 173 -1.68 9.52 4.75
N ALA A 174 -1.96 9.28 3.47
CA ALA A 174 -1.47 10.13 2.38
C ALA A 174 -2.03 11.56 2.47
N ILE A 175 -3.34 11.71 2.70
CA ILE A 175 -3.98 13.03 2.83
C ILE A 175 -3.39 13.77 4.02
N PHE A 176 -3.27 13.13 5.18
CA PHE A 176 -2.68 13.75 6.37
C PHE A 176 -1.23 14.18 6.14
N GLY A 177 -0.41 13.33 5.51
CA GLY A 177 0.97 13.67 5.14
C GLY A 177 1.04 14.88 4.19
N ALA A 178 0.12 14.97 3.22
CA ALA A 178 0.02 16.10 2.31
C ALA A 178 -0.38 17.40 3.02
N ILE A 179 -1.36 17.35 3.92
CA ILE A 179 -1.80 18.49 4.74
C ILE A 179 -0.66 19.00 5.62
N CYS A 180 0.05 18.10 6.31
CA CYS A 180 1.18 18.44 7.16
C CYS A 180 2.25 19.21 6.37
N LEU A 181 2.60 18.76 5.17
CA LEU A 181 3.57 19.45 4.32
C LEU A 181 3.04 20.77 3.75
N ALA A 182 1.78 20.82 3.30
CA ALA A 182 1.17 22.02 2.76
C ALA A 182 1.25 23.21 3.73
N SER A 183 1.11 22.94 5.04
CA SER A 183 1.25 23.96 6.09
C SER A 183 2.62 24.64 6.18
N ARG A 184 3.68 24.05 5.60
CA ARG A 184 5.05 24.57 5.66
C ARG A 184 5.46 25.34 4.40
N LEU A 185 4.56 25.51 3.45
CA LEU A 185 4.82 26.29 2.25
C LEU A 185 4.75 27.79 2.55
N SER A 186 5.42 28.59 1.72
CA SER A 186 5.68 30.01 1.98
C SER A 186 4.43 30.90 1.95
N SER A 187 3.36 30.49 1.25
CA SER A 187 2.09 31.20 1.27
C SER A 187 0.91 30.26 1.03
N PRO A 188 -0.33 30.68 1.36
CA PRO A 188 -1.53 29.91 1.04
C PRO A 188 -1.56 29.53 -0.44
N PHE A 189 -1.26 30.44 -1.36
CA PHE A 189 -1.25 30.09 -2.80
C PHE A 189 -0.28 28.95 -3.19
N HIS A 190 0.73 28.68 -2.36
CA HIS A 190 1.62 27.52 -2.56
C HIS A 190 0.98 26.23 -1.99
N ALA A 191 0.19 26.33 -0.92
CA ALA A 191 -0.52 25.22 -0.25
C ALA A 191 -1.79 24.77 -0.99
#